data_AF-A0A653PX80-F1
#
_entry.id   AF-A0A653PX80-F1
#
_cell.length_a   1.000
_cell.length_b   1.000
_cell.length_c   1.000
_cell.angle_alpha   90.00
_cell.angle_beta   90.00
_cell.angle_gamma   90.00
#
_symmetry.space_group_name_H-M   'P 1'
#
loop_
_entity.id
_entity.type
_entity.pdbx_description
1 polymer ?
#
loop_
_entity_poly.entity_id
_entity_poly.type
_entity_poly.pdbx_seq_one_letter_code
_entity_poly.pdbx_strand_id
1 'polypeptide(L)'
;MNYDLSSPARRDIKGLTAAIESAEDAASLQARLSVPRYGVFDLAGRARRSPIIGGLLLAGTALDQNGKPTKPLQVLETIPELDPVDPDPGAVAAQLAELSHGDLVTVRFSDGAYGDFGVTGIAVWSVPGTTFLVGGWLIGSAGAPAPRVAELVRLAPVGDHPWPVPAQITVVGEDIGID
;
A
#
# COMPACT_ATOMS: atom_id res chain seq x y z
N MET A 1 -16.86 7.77 1.64
CA MET A 1 -15.55 7.85 0.97
C MET A 1 -15.57 6.81 -0.14
N ASN A 2 -15.57 7.23 -1.41
CA ASN A 2 -15.50 6.30 -2.53
C ASN A 2 -14.04 5.89 -2.70
N TYR A 3 -13.72 4.64 -2.42
CA TYR A 3 -12.38 4.08 -2.65
C TYR A 3 -12.30 3.63 -4.11
N ASP A 4 -11.81 4.52 -4.97
CA ASP A 4 -11.60 4.23 -6.38
C ASP A 4 -10.18 3.68 -6.58
N LEU A 5 -10.02 2.39 -6.86
CA LEU A 5 -8.74 1.76 -7.19
C LEU A 5 -8.57 1.55 -8.70
N SER A 6 -9.32 2.28 -9.53
CA SER A 6 -9.17 2.19 -10.98
C SER A 6 -7.76 2.61 -11.42
N SER A 7 -7.17 1.80 -12.30
CA SER A 7 -5.94 2.20 -12.98
C SER A 7 -6.28 2.92 -14.27
N PRO A 8 -5.57 4.00 -14.63
CA PRO A 8 -5.78 4.68 -15.89
C PRO A 8 -5.47 3.74 -17.07
N ALA A 9 -6.21 3.87 -18.16
CA ALA A 9 -5.99 3.07 -19.37
C ALA A 9 -4.57 3.23 -19.95
N ARG A 10 -3.95 4.39 -19.71
CA ARG A 10 -2.56 4.69 -20.08
C ARG A 10 -1.88 5.48 -18.98
N ARG A 11 -0.66 5.08 -18.62
CA ARG A 11 0.19 5.80 -17.66
C ARG A 11 0.65 7.13 -18.26
N ASP A 12 0.44 8.22 -17.54
CA ASP A 12 1.01 9.53 -17.87
C ASP A 12 2.42 9.66 -17.31
N ILE A 13 3.40 9.12 -18.04
CA ILE A 13 4.81 9.15 -17.60
C ILE A 13 5.31 10.59 -17.41
N LYS A 14 4.88 11.53 -18.27
CA LYS A 14 5.32 12.92 -18.18
C LYS A 14 4.75 13.59 -16.93
N GLY A 15 3.46 13.40 -16.66
CA GLY A 15 2.81 13.89 -15.45
C GLY A 15 3.42 13.29 -14.18
N LEU A 16 3.67 11.98 -14.16
CA LEU A 16 4.31 11.31 -13.04
C LEU A 16 5.73 11.82 -12.78
N THR A 17 6.56 11.97 -13.83
CA THR A 17 7.90 12.56 -13.70
C THR A 17 7.83 13.97 -13.11
N ALA A 18 6.94 14.81 -13.63
CA ALA A 18 6.76 16.17 -13.11
C ALA A 18 6.31 16.17 -11.64
N ALA A 19 5.39 15.28 -11.26
CA ALA A 19 4.93 15.13 -9.88
C ALA A 19 6.09 14.72 -8.94
N ILE A 20 6.92 13.75 -9.35
CA ILE A 20 8.10 13.30 -8.59
C ILE A 20 9.14 14.44 -8.43
N GLU A 21 9.38 15.21 -9.49
CA GLU A 21 10.30 16.35 -9.46
C GLU A 21 9.78 17.47 -8.53
N SER A 22 8.47 17.74 -8.57
CA SER A 22 7.83 18.76 -7.73
C SER A 22 7.61 18.35 -6.28
N ALA A 23 7.73 17.06 -5.96
CA ALA A 23 7.48 16.55 -4.62
C ALA A 23 8.47 17.14 -3.62
N GLU A 24 7.97 17.95 -2.70
CA GLU A 24 8.72 18.48 -1.58
C GLU A 24 9.06 17.36 -0.59
N ASP A 25 10.20 17.50 0.10
CA ASP A 25 10.55 16.54 1.14
C ASP A 25 9.51 16.60 2.28
N ALA A 26 9.14 15.44 2.81
CA ALA A 26 8.07 15.28 3.79
C ALA A 26 6.65 15.68 3.36
N ALA A 27 6.40 16.02 2.09
CA ALA A 27 5.04 16.23 1.57
C ALA A 27 4.17 14.98 1.78
N SER A 28 2.89 15.18 2.08
CA SER A 28 1.93 14.07 2.16
C SER A 28 1.46 13.70 0.76
N LEU A 29 1.74 12.48 0.34
CA LEU A 29 1.47 11.98 -1.01
C LEU A 29 0.61 10.71 -0.95
N GLN A 30 -0.13 10.47 -2.02
CA GLN A 30 -0.76 9.20 -2.34
C GLN A 30 -0.25 8.69 -3.66
N ALA A 31 0.26 7.45 -3.67
CA ALA A 31 0.71 6.74 -4.85
C ALA A 31 -0.22 5.56 -5.13
N ARG A 32 -0.79 5.50 -6.34
CA ARG A 32 -1.47 4.31 -6.83
C ARG A 32 -0.47 3.38 -7.50
N LEU A 33 -0.40 2.15 -7.02
CA LEU A 33 0.53 1.14 -7.49
C LEU A 33 -0.25 -0.04 -8.07
N SER A 34 0.24 -0.62 -9.16
CA SER A 34 -0.28 -1.84 -9.74
C SER A 34 0.82 -2.91 -9.73
N VAL A 35 0.65 -3.93 -8.90
CA VAL A 35 1.59 -5.04 -8.73
C VAL A 35 0.82 -6.34 -8.91
N PRO A 36 1.15 -7.22 -9.87
CA PRO A 36 0.38 -8.43 -10.17
C PRO A 36 0.06 -9.28 -8.93
N ARG A 37 1.01 -9.37 -8.00
CA ARG A 37 0.89 -10.14 -6.76
C ARG A 37 -0.08 -9.54 -5.74
N TYR A 38 -0.28 -8.23 -5.74
CA TYR A 38 -1.07 -7.51 -4.74
C TYR A 38 -2.26 -6.73 -5.32
N GLY A 39 -2.43 -6.75 -6.64
CA GLY A 39 -3.43 -5.97 -7.34
C GLY A 39 -3.08 -4.49 -7.42
N VAL A 40 -4.13 -3.67 -7.55
CA VAL A 40 -4.01 -2.21 -7.47
C VAL A 40 -4.27 -1.78 -6.04
N PHE A 41 -3.44 -0.89 -5.52
CA PHE A 41 -3.58 -0.34 -4.18
C PHE A 41 -3.06 1.09 -4.13
N ASP A 42 -3.60 1.87 -3.20
CA ASP A 42 -3.11 3.19 -2.86
C ASP A 42 -2.22 3.10 -1.62
N LEU A 43 -1.06 3.75 -1.69
CA LEU A 43 -0.12 3.94 -0.60
C LEU A 43 -0.10 5.43 -0.28
N ALA A 44 -0.43 5.81 0.95
CA ALA A 44 -0.49 7.20 1.39
C ALA A 44 0.46 7.43 2.56
N GLY A 45 1.25 8.50 2.54
CA GLY A 45 2.26 8.75 3.57
C GLY A 45 3.06 10.01 3.33
N ARG A 46 4.05 10.25 4.19
CA ARG A 46 5.03 11.33 3.98
C ARG A 46 6.13 10.87 3.03
N ALA A 47 6.41 11.71 2.04
CA ALA A 47 7.51 11.52 1.12
C ALA A 47 8.87 11.61 1.83
N ARG A 48 9.84 10.85 1.34
CA ARG A 48 11.25 10.93 1.74
C ARG A 48 12.12 10.79 0.52
N ARG A 49 13.09 11.68 0.32
CA ARG A 49 14.15 11.42 -0.66
C ARG A 49 15.23 10.55 -0.03
N SER A 50 15.53 9.42 -0.66
CA SER A 50 16.58 8.54 -0.17
C SER A 50 17.95 9.14 -0.45
N PRO A 51 18.82 9.31 0.57
CA PRO A 51 20.17 9.81 0.35
C PRO A 51 21.08 8.79 -0.36
N ILE A 52 20.72 7.51 -0.36
CA ILE A 52 21.54 6.43 -0.94
C ILE A 52 21.16 6.17 -2.40
N ILE A 53 19.86 6.03 -2.69
CA ILE A 53 19.39 5.73 -4.06
C ILE A 53 18.94 6.97 -4.83
N GLY A 54 18.86 8.15 -4.19
CA GLY A 54 18.46 9.42 -4.81
C GLY A 54 16.98 9.55 -5.17
N GLY A 55 16.20 8.46 -5.11
CA GLY A 55 14.78 8.42 -5.45
C GLY A 55 13.84 8.85 -4.32
N LEU A 56 12.63 9.23 -4.72
CA LEU A 56 11.47 9.50 -3.88
C LEU A 56 10.91 8.18 -3.35
N LEU A 57 10.80 8.10 -2.03
CA LEU A 57 10.24 6.99 -1.29
C LEU A 57 8.90 7.40 -0.67
N LEU A 58 7.98 6.44 -0.64
CA LEU A 58 6.75 6.52 0.14
C LEU A 58 6.62 5.22 0.94
N ALA A 59 6.60 5.32 2.28
CA ALA A 59 6.69 4.16 3.17
C ALA A 59 7.82 3.18 2.80
N GLY A 60 8.99 3.65 2.36
CA GLY A 60 10.07 2.77 1.91
C GLY A 60 9.88 2.12 0.52
N THR A 61 8.77 2.37 -0.17
CA THR A 61 8.57 1.97 -1.57
C THR A 61 9.14 3.05 -2.49
N ALA A 62 10.04 2.65 -3.40
CA ALA A 62 10.59 3.57 -4.40
C ALA A 62 9.56 3.90 -5.49
N LEU A 63 9.31 5.19 -5.69
CA LEU A 63 8.40 5.71 -6.71
C LEU A 63 9.11 6.03 -8.03
N ASP A 64 10.43 6.23 -7.97
CA ASP A 64 11.26 6.46 -9.15
C ASP A 64 12.63 5.79 -9.04
N GLN A 65 13.29 5.72 -10.20
CA GLN A 65 14.69 5.40 -10.34
C GLN A 65 15.34 6.43 -11.26
N ASN A 66 16.23 7.26 -10.72
CA ASN A 66 16.87 8.36 -11.44
C ASN A 66 15.86 9.33 -12.08
N GLY A 67 14.80 9.72 -11.35
CA GLY A 67 13.76 10.64 -11.80
C GLY A 67 12.72 10.03 -12.74
N LYS A 68 12.83 8.73 -13.07
CA LYS A 68 11.87 8.03 -13.91
C LYS A 68 10.88 7.23 -13.06
N PRO A 69 9.56 7.41 -13.23
CA PRO A 69 8.54 6.64 -12.51
C PRO A 69 8.77 5.14 -12.63
N THR A 70 8.74 4.42 -11.50
CA THR A 70 8.82 2.95 -11.52
C THR A 70 7.64 2.34 -12.28
N LYS A 71 7.80 1.15 -12.85
CA LYS A 71 6.74 0.49 -13.62
C LYS A 71 5.41 0.32 -12.86
N PRO A 72 5.40 -0.02 -11.55
CA PRO A 72 4.17 -0.14 -10.79
C PRO A 72 3.41 1.18 -10.57
N LEU A 73 4.07 2.34 -10.58
CA LEU A 73 3.44 3.63 -10.28
C LEU A 73 2.46 4.07 -11.39
N GLN A 74 1.18 4.17 -11.05
CA GLN A 74 0.10 4.55 -11.96
C GLN A 74 -0.31 6.01 -11.80
N VAL A 75 -0.42 6.47 -10.55
CA VAL A 75 -0.88 7.82 -10.17
C VAL A 75 -0.04 8.29 -8.98
N LEU A 76 0.28 9.58 -8.94
CA LEU A 76 0.93 10.23 -7.79
C LEU A 76 0.29 11.59 -7.57
N GLU A 77 -0.23 11.81 -6.36
CA GLU A 77 -0.96 13.02 -5.98
C GLU A 77 -0.50 13.53 -4.62
N THR A 78 -0.51 14.85 -4.45
CA THR A 78 -0.39 15.48 -3.13
C THR A 78 -1.74 15.41 -2.43
N ILE A 79 -1.73 14.96 -1.19
CA ILE A 79 -2.91 14.86 -0.35
C ILE A 79 -2.74 15.71 0.93
N PRO A 80 -3.83 16.02 1.65
CA PRO A 80 -3.70 16.51 3.02
C PRO A 80 -2.89 15.53 3.89
N GLU A 81 -2.30 16.05 4.95
CA GLU A 81 -1.67 15.20 5.95
C GLU A 81 -2.68 14.20 6.51
N LEU A 82 -2.23 12.95 6.67
CA LEU A 82 -3.07 11.90 7.20
C LEU A 82 -3.32 12.15 8.68
N ASP A 83 -4.57 11.95 9.11
CA ASP A 83 -4.90 12.07 10.52
C ASP A 83 -4.10 11.04 11.35
N PRO A 84 -3.64 11.45 12.55
CA PRO A 84 -3.02 10.52 13.48
C PRO A 84 -4.07 9.50 13.94
N VAL A 85 -3.61 8.26 14.12
CA VAL A 85 -4.44 7.15 14.58
C VAL A 85 -3.95 6.77 15.97
N ASP A 86 -4.88 6.64 16.92
CA ASP A 86 -4.59 6.05 18.22
C ASP A 86 -4.65 4.52 18.09
N PRO A 87 -3.53 3.78 18.27
CA PRO A 87 -3.52 2.34 18.05
C PRO A 87 -4.45 1.59 19.01
N ASP A 88 -5.37 0.81 18.45
CA ASP A 88 -6.19 -0.15 19.20
C ASP A 88 -5.93 -1.58 18.71
N PRO A 89 -4.97 -2.30 19.33
CA PRO A 89 -4.65 -3.67 18.96
C PRO A 89 -5.85 -4.63 19.09
N GLY A 90 -6.80 -4.35 19.99
CA GLY A 90 -8.00 -5.16 20.19
C GLY A 90 -8.97 -5.03 19.01
N ALA A 91 -9.20 -3.81 18.55
CA ALA A 91 -9.99 -3.53 17.35
C ALA A 91 -9.35 -4.14 16.09
N VAL A 92 -8.03 -4.02 15.94
CA VAL A 92 -7.29 -4.63 14.82
C VAL A 92 -7.41 -6.15 14.84
N ALA A 93 -7.25 -6.78 16.02
CA ALA A 93 -7.40 -8.23 16.15
C ALA A 93 -8.81 -8.72 15.80
N ALA A 94 -9.85 -7.98 16.22
CA ALA A 94 -11.24 -8.30 15.89
C ALA A 94 -11.49 -8.21 14.37
N GLN A 95 -11.01 -7.15 13.72
CA GLN A 95 -11.12 -6.99 12.27
C GLN A 95 -10.34 -8.06 11.51
N LEU A 96 -9.15 -8.43 11.98
CA LEU A 96 -8.33 -9.48 11.38
C LEU A 96 -8.98 -10.86 11.49
N ALA A 97 -9.71 -11.14 12.58
CA ALA A 97 -10.41 -12.41 12.77
C ALA A 97 -11.57 -12.61 11.78
N GLU A 98 -12.17 -11.52 11.29
CA GLU A 98 -13.24 -11.55 10.29
C GLU A 98 -12.74 -11.37 8.85
N LEU A 99 -11.45 -11.08 8.68
CA LEU A 99 -10.88 -10.74 7.39
C LEU A 99 -10.81 -11.96 6.47
N SER A 100 -11.26 -11.79 5.24
CA SER A 100 -11.17 -12.81 4.19
C SER A 100 -10.24 -12.38 3.07
N HIS A 101 -9.67 -13.37 2.38
CA HIS A 101 -8.96 -13.11 1.14
C HIS A 101 -9.90 -12.45 0.12
N GLY A 102 -9.44 -11.36 -0.48
CA GLY A 102 -10.21 -10.60 -1.45
C GLY A 102 -10.94 -9.41 -0.86
N ASP A 103 -11.05 -9.28 0.46
CA ASP A 103 -11.70 -8.11 1.07
C ASP A 103 -10.97 -6.81 0.69
N LEU A 104 -11.73 -5.75 0.40
CA LEU A 104 -11.18 -4.41 0.24
C LEU A 104 -11.01 -3.78 1.62
N VAL A 105 -9.79 -3.35 1.94
CA VAL A 105 -9.45 -2.83 3.26
C VAL A 105 -8.61 -1.55 3.18
N THR A 106 -8.66 -0.77 4.25
CA THR A 106 -7.66 0.25 4.56
C THR A 106 -6.92 -0.15 5.83
N VAL A 107 -5.60 0.00 5.80
CA VAL A 107 -4.72 -0.32 6.94
C VAL A 107 -3.84 0.87 7.22
N ARG A 108 -3.75 1.27 8.49
CA ARG A 108 -2.88 2.35 8.96
C ARG A 108 -1.72 1.75 9.73
N PHE A 109 -0.53 2.26 9.46
CA PHE A 109 0.69 1.83 10.10
C PHE A 109 1.33 3.01 10.82
N SER A 110 1.96 2.72 11.96
CA SER A 110 2.86 3.66 12.63
C SER A 110 4.23 2.99 12.79
N ASP A 111 5.20 3.45 12.01
CA ASP A 111 6.53 2.85 11.91
C ASP A 111 7.61 3.89 12.19
N GLY A 112 8.54 3.60 13.11
CA GLY A 112 9.61 4.54 13.44
C GLY A 112 10.53 4.90 12.26
N ALA A 113 10.65 4.03 11.25
CA ALA A 113 11.47 4.28 10.06
C ALA A 113 10.71 5.06 8.98
N TYR A 114 9.40 4.85 8.87
CA TYR A 114 8.59 5.38 7.76
C TYR A 114 7.61 6.48 8.16
N GLY A 115 7.42 6.71 9.46
CA GLY A 115 6.35 7.53 10.00
C GLY A 115 4.99 6.84 9.89
N ASP A 116 3.93 7.63 9.99
CA ASP A 116 2.57 7.14 9.81
C ASP A 116 2.22 7.09 8.32
N PHE A 117 1.65 5.97 7.89
CA PHE A 117 1.24 5.77 6.50
C PHE A 117 0.02 4.83 6.42
N GLY A 118 -0.64 4.83 5.27
CA GLY A 118 -1.83 4.02 5.01
C GLY A 118 -1.71 3.24 3.72
N VAL A 119 -2.33 2.07 3.69
CA VAL A 119 -2.47 1.25 2.49
C VAL A 119 -3.94 0.92 2.31
N THR A 120 -4.50 1.24 1.15
CA THR A 120 -5.85 0.83 0.77
C THR A 120 -5.77 -0.10 -0.44
N GLY A 121 -6.28 -1.31 -0.30
CA GLY A 121 -6.14 -2.34 -1.32
C GLY A 121 -6.85 -3.64 -0.96
N ILE A 122 -6.62 -4.66 -1.79
CA ILE A 122 -7.20 -5.99 -1.60
C ILE A 122 -6.36 -6.81 -0.62
N ALA A 123 -7.01 -7.43 0.36
CA ALA A 123 -6.40 -8.35 1.29
C ALA A 123 -6.00 -9.66 0.60
N VAL A 124 -4.69 -9.93 0.54
CA VAL A 124 -4.11 -11.13 -0.06
C VAL A 124 -3.70 -12.10 1.02
N TRP A 125 -4.23 -13.33 0.97
CA TRP A 125 -3.84 -14.41 1.86
C TRP A 125 -2.60 -15.13 1.33
N SER A 126 -1.65 -15.40 2.23
CA SER A 126 -0.46 -16.19 2.00
C SER A 126 -0.56 -17.52 2.74
N VAL A 127 -0.72 -18.61 1.97
CA VAL A 127 -0.89 -19.97 2.47
C VAL A 127 0.35 -20.46 3.24
N PRO A 128 1.60 -20.26 2.76
CA PRO A 128 2.78 -20.75 3.47
C PRO A 128 3.02 -20.13 4.85
N GLY A 129 2.37 -19.00 5.17
CA GLY A 129 2.59 -18.28 6.43
C GLY A 129 1.32 -17.92 7.20
N THR A 130 0.14 -18.44 6.81
CA THR A 130 -1.17 -18.08 7.39
C THR A 130 -1.33 -16.58 7.65
N THR A 131 -0.97 -15.80 6.63
CA THR A 131 -0.66 -14.38 6.75
C THR A 131 -1.52 -13.58 5.79
N PHE A 132 -1.97 -12.40 6.21
CA PHE A 132 -2.57 -11.41 5.34
C PHE A 132 -1.58 -10.29 4.96
N LEU A 133 -1.63 -9.92 3.68
CA LEU A 133 -0.91 -8.76 3.15
C LEU A 133 -1.86 -7.81 2.41
N VAL A 134 -1.52 -6.52 2.40
CA VAL A 134 -2.17 -5.51 1.55
C VAL A 134 -1.07 -4.67 0.91
N GLY A 135 -1.02 -4.61 -0.42
CA GLY A 135 0.02 -3.85 -1.13
C GLY A 135 1.46 -4.27 -0.78
N GLY A 136 1.66 -5.52 -0.36
CA GLY A 136 2.97 -6.04 0.09
C GLY A 136 3.27 -5.85 1.58
N TRP A 137 2.43 -5.12 2.32
CA TRP A 137 2.59 -4.92 3.77
C TRP A 137 1.94 -6.03 4.56
N LEU A 138 2.65 -6.55 5.55
CA LEU A 138 2.16 -7.53 6.49
C LEU A 138 1.16 -6.88 7.46
N ILE A 139 -0.08 -7.40 7.52
CA ILE A 139 -1.11 -6.86 8.42
C ILE A 139 -1.42 -7.79 9.60
N GLY A 140 -1.16 -9.09 9.44
CA GLY A 140 -1.29 -10.06 10.51
C GLY A 140 -0.92 -11.47 10.08
N SER A 141 -0.60 -12.31 11.06
CA SER A 141 -0.21 -13.70 10.86
C SER A 141 -0.77 -14.57 11.98
N ALA A 142 -1.28 -15.75 11.64
CA ALA A 142 -1.85 -16.70 12.60
C ALA A 142 -2.90 -16.07 13.55
N GLY A 143 -3.70 -15.12 13.04
CA GLY A 143 -4.72 -14.41 13.80
C GLY A 143 -4.22 -13.28 14.71
N ALA A 144 -2.90 -13.06 14.78
CA ALA A 144 -2.32 -11.94 15.50
C ALA A 144 -2.04 -10.75 14.56
N PRO A 145 -2.38 -9.51 14.95
CA PRO A 145 -1.97 -8.31 14.24
C PRO A 145 -0.44 -8.23 14.08
N ALA A 146 0.00 -7.72 12.93
CA ALA A 146 1.42 -7.48 12.70
C ALA A 146 1.93 -6.32 13.58
N PRO A 147 3.20 -6.35 14.03
CA PRO A 147 3.78 -5.20 14.70
C PRO A 147 3.68 -3.97 13.78
N ARG A 148 3.23 -2.83 14.33
CA ARG A 148 3.08 -1.52 13.66
C ARG A 148 1.74 -1.26 12.95
N VAL A 149 0.84 -2.24 12.86
CA VAL A 149 -0.54 -1.96 12.43
C VAL A 149 -1.26 -1.19 13.55
N ALA A 150 -1.68 0.03 13.25
CA ALA A 150 -2.40 0.91 14.17
C ALA A 150 -3.91 0.81 14.01
N GLU A 151 -4.39 0.61 12.78
CA GLU A 151 -5.80 0.45 12.46
C GLU A 151 -5.98 -0.43 11.23
N LEU A 152 -7.05 -1.23 11.22
CA LEU A 152 -7.50 -2.04 10.10
C LEU A 152 -9.00 -1.84 9.94
N VAL A 153 -9.45 -1.43 8.76
CA VAL A 153 -10.87 -1.25 8.45
C VAL A 153 -11.23 -2.04 7.20
N ARG A 154 -12.16 -2.98 7.31
CA ARG A 154 -12.79 -3.58 6.13
C ARG A 154 -13.80 -2.61 5.52
N LEU A 155 -13.57 -2.28 4.26
CA LEU A 155 -14.39 -1.34 3.49
C LEU A 155 -15.52 -2.05 2.75
N ALA A 156 -15.21 -3.20 2.16
CA ALA A 156 -16.17 -4.06 1.50
C ALA A 156 -15.67 -5.52 1.52
N PRO A 157 -16.55 -6.50 1.73
CA PRO A 157 -16.19 -7.90 1.60
C PRO A 157 -15.91 -8.26 0.13
N VAL A 158 -15.18 -9.37 -0.08
CA VAL A 158 -14.98 -9.94 -1.41
C VAL A 158 -16.34 -10.18 -2.11
N GLY A 159 -16.47 -9.69 -3.35
CA GLY A 159 -17.71 -9.75 -4.13
C GLY A 159 -18.56 -8.48 -4.09
N ASP A 160 -18.37 -7.62 -3.07
CA ASP A 160 -19.10 -6.34 -2.92
C ASP A 160 -18.29 -5.12 -3.39
N HIS A 161 -17.11 -5.34 -3.98
CA HIS A 161 -16.32 -4.32 -4.67
C HIS A 161 -16.03 -4.75 -6.12
N PRO A 162 -15.83 -3.79 -7.06
CA PRO A 162 -15.63 -4.11 -8.46
C PRO A 162 -14.19 -4.50 -8.82
N TRP A 163 -13.25 -4.35 -7.88
CA TRP A 163 -11.82 -4.52 -8.16
C TRP A 163 -11.41 -5.99 -8.30
N PRO A 164 -10.53 -6.34 -9.25
CA PRO A 164 -10.01 -7.69 -9.40
C PRO A 164 -9.32 -8.17 -8.12
N VAL A 165 -9.62 -9.41 -7.72
CA VAL A 165 -8.98 -10.07 -6.58
C VAL A 165 -7.70 -10.77 -7.05
N PRO A 166 -6.52 -10.40 -6.53
CA PRO A 166 -5.27 -11.11 -6.83
C PRO A 166 -5.34 -12.56 -6.36
N ALA A 167 -4.60 -13.46 -7.01
CA ALA A 167 -4.51 -14.83 -6.54
C ALA A 167 -3.89 -14.91 -5.13
N GLN A 168 -4.30 -15.90 -4.34
CA GLN A 168 -3.63 -16.23 -3.09
C GLN A 168 -2.14 -16.55 -3.34
N ILE A 169 -1.31 -16.17 -2.39
CA ILE A 169 0.12 -16.46 -2.43
C ILE A 169 0.34 -17.87 -1.91
N THR A 170 0.68 -18.80 -2.81
CA THR A 170 0.89 -20.21 -2.49
C THR A 170 2.36 -20.62 -2.42
N VAL A 171 3.29 -19.74 -2.86
CA VAL A 171 4.74 -19.96 -2.84
C VAL A 171 5.44 -18.71 -2.27
N VAL A 172 6.47 -18.93 -1.45
CA VAL A 172 7.35 -17.86 -0.95
C VAL A 172 8.60 -17.81 -1.82
N GLY A 173 8.62 -16.88 -2.79
CA GLY A 173 9.72 -16.65 -3.76
C GLY A 173 9.11 -16.47 -5.17
N GLU A 174 9.50 -15.53 -6.02
CA GLU A 174 10.72 -14.74 -6.17
C GLU A 174 10.29 -13.50 -7.00
N ASP A 175 10.17 -12.32 -6.38
CA ASP A 175 9.84 -11.07 -7.10
C ASP A 175 10.76 -9.95 -6.59
N ILE A 176 12.06 -10.21 -6.67
CA ILE A 176 13.09 -9.16 -6.77
C ILE A 176 13.47 -9.03 -8.25
N GLY A 177 12.47 -8.72 -9.08
CA GLY A 177 12.69 -8.18 -10.41
C GLY A 177 12.95 -6.68 -10.29
N ILE A 178 14.12 -6.32 -9.77
CA ILE A 178 14.73 -5.03 -10.10
C ILE A 178 15.35 -5.25 -11.49
N ASP A 179 14.60 -4.91 -12.53
CA ASP A 179 15.16 -4.50 -13.82
C ASP A 179 14.99 -2.98 -13.96
#